data_AF-A0A1V6AFU2-F1
#
_entry.id   AF-A0A1V6AFU2-F1
#
_cell.length_a   1.000
_cell.length_b   1.000
_cell.length_c   1.000
_cell.angle_alpha   90.00
_cell.angle_beta   90.00
_cell.angle_gamma   90.00
#
_symmetry.space_group_name_H-M   'P 1'
#
loop_
_entity.id
_entity.type
_entity.pdbx_description
1 polymer ?
#
loop_
_entity_poly.entity_id
_entity_poly.type
_entity_poly.pdbx_seq_one_letter_code
_entity_poly.pdbx_strand_id
1 'polypeptide(L)'
;MKKAFAVILVICIMYGAVNVNASDDAHSKISQTYLEKEELSIWEALGLCLNGYEIQANFYTSLKEDITNREGIYRTALEYAKLIILLKQDGKNPKDFYGYNLVSMLQEFKNIDKSGINGVIFSIFALIDENTDADTLWTKEKLLVLLLEYQNEDGGFPLAKGWGSDNDLSAMAVTALSYFPKDQKAVTALNKALSFLSSKLDSDGFMYYQNSDSSENLSQVIIALSTAGIPLNDERFVRQGKTLYDTLIKKYMTNEYLFKHSADQNANNIATEQAYLALTAINIGYVYAKKEDIIEPSQTPVSSPEITHEPVQTEKPEQEEKLVFSDEGMIFDEYYEDIRTAYARSLIVGDGFELRPLDNLTRAEACVLLYKAAGIEINIFIPRFKDVQFGSWYSKYIIACYLNGIIAGRDLVFFEPYSYISAPEFVESINKITNMDIEYKDNGYITRQTAISLIVQSLYRGDD
;
A
#
# COMPACT_ATOMS: atom_id res chain seq x y z
N MET A 1 18.58 49.37 49.74
CA MET A 1 19.26 48.49 48.76
C MET A 1 18.44 47.20 48.70
N LYS A 2 17.35 47.14 47.92
CA LYS A 2 17.25 46.68 46.52
C LYS A 2 17.87 45.28 46.25
N LYS A 3 16.97 44.29 46.10
CA LYS A 3 16.96 43.09 45.21
C LYS A 3 17.99 41.97 45.56
N ALA A 4 17.58 40.78 46.00
CA ALA A 4 16.91 39.67 45.29
C ALA A 4 17.75 39.09 44.12
N PHE A 5 18.38 37.92 44.31
CA PHE A 5 18.79 36.91 43.31
C PHE A 5 19.20 35.65 44.11
N ALA A 6 18.39 34.59 44.19
CA ALA A 6 18.14 33.53 43.21
C ALA A 6 18.86 32.23 43.62
N VAL A 7 18.13 31.38 44.32
CA VAL A 7 18.32 29.92 44.31
C VAL A 7 17.55 29.42 43.09
N ILE A 8 18.23 28.89 42.06
CA ILE A 8 17.62 27.99 41.08
C ILE A 8 18.60 26.85 40.81
N LEU A 9 18.31 25.75 41.50
CA LEU A 9 18.31 24.36 41.05
C LEU A 9 18.92 24.08 39.66
N VAL A 10 20.09 23.45 39.65
CA VAL A 10 20.64 22.73 38.49
C VAL A 10 19.88 21.41 38.37
N ILE A 11 18.69 21.44 37.76
CA ILE A 11 18.05 20.25 37.18
C ILE A 11 17.31 20.74 35.94
N CYS A 12 17.98 20.76 34.79
CA CYS A 12 17.36 20.71 33.47
C CYS A 12 18.49 20.58 32.45
N ILE A 13 18.49 19.45 31.74
CA ILE A 13 18.95 19.16 30.36
C ILE A 13 19.38 17.69 30.37
N MET A 14 18.39 16.79 30.43
CA MET A 14 18.50 15.40 29.97
C MET A 14 17.12 14.91 29.49
N TYR A 15 16.43 15.72 28.70
CA TYR A 15 15.29 15.28 27.88
C TYR A 15 15.46 15.90 26.51
N GLY A 16 16.18 15.18 25.65
CA GLY A 16 16.51 15.61 24.28
C GLY A 16 17.40 14.60 23.55
N ALA A 17 18.16 13.77 24.27
CA ALA A 17 19.08 12.80 23.66
C ALA A 17 18.46 11.41 23.40
N VAL A 18 17.25 11.12 23.87
CA VAL A 18 16.67 9.76 23.77
C VAL A 18 15.90 9.55 22.46
N ASN A 19 15.39 10.61 21.81
CA ASN A 19 14.50 10.48 20.65
C ASN A 19 15.21 10.46 19.28
N VAL A 20 16.46 10.94 19.18
CA VAL A 20 17.25 10.93 17.93
C VAL A 20 17.93 9.58 17.70
N ASN A 21 18.27 8.85 18.77
CA ASN A 21 18.99 7.58 18.63
C ASN A 21 18.12 6.46 18.04
N ALA A 22 16.81 6.44 18.33
CA ALA A 22 15.92 5.38 17.84
C ALA A 22 15.64 5.48 16.32
N SER A 23 15.55 6.69 15.76
CA SER A 23 15.43 6.88 14.31
C SER A 23 16.71 6.49 13.60
N ASP A 24 17.88 6.86 14.15
CA ASP A 24 19.18 6.56 13.55
C ASP A 24 19.45 5.05 13.55
N ASP A 25 19.10 4.37 14.64
CA ASP A 25 19.20 2.91 14.76
C ASP A 25 18.22 2.20 13.79
N ALA A 26 16.97 2.68 13.69
CA ALA A 26 15.98 2.13 12.75
C ALA A 26 16.43 2.33 11.29
N HIS A 27 16.89 3.53 10.95
CA HIS A 27 17.47 3.84 9.63
C HIS A 27 18.60 2.89 9.28
N SER A 28 19.60 2.79 10.15
CA SER A 28 20.77 1.95 9.90
C SER A 28 20.37 0.48 9.77
N LYS A 29 19.43 0.00 10.59
CA LYS A 29 19.05 -1.41 10.57
C LYS A 29 18.24 -1.78 9.33
N ILE A 30 17.26 -0.95 8.96
CA ILE A 30 16.48 -1.15 7.73
C ILE A 30 17.38 -1.05 6.50
N SER A 31 18.31 -0.08 6.47
CA SER A 31 19.29 0.05 5.39
C SER A 31 20.12 -1.23 5.21
N GLN A 32 20.61 -1.82 6.31
CA GLN A 32 21.34 -3.10 6.27
C GLN A 32 20.47 -4.23 5.71
N THR A 33 19.21 -4.34 6.17
CA THR A 33 18.27 -5.34 5.65
C THR A 33 18.04 -5.18 4.15
N TYR A 34 17.92 -3.96 3.64
CA TYR A 34 17.76 -3.71 2.21
C TYR A 34 19.05 -3.95 1.42
N LEU A 35 20.22 -3.63 1.98
CA LEU A 35 21.50 -3.93 1.35
C LEU A 35 21.74 -5.43 1.16
N GLU A 36 21.21 -6.26 2.06
CA GLU A 36 21.30 -7.72 2.02
C GLU A 36 20.20 -8.40 1.18
N LYS A 37 19.18 -7.64 0.74
CA LYS A 37 18.04 -8.18 0.00
C LYS A 37 18.41 -8.49 -1.45
N GLU A 38 17.97 -9.65 -1.94
CA GLU A 38 18.22 -10.06 -3.34
C GLU A 38 17.50 -9.15 -4.35
N GLU A 39 16.25 -8.79 -4.05
CA GLU A 39 15.42 -7.93 -4.89
C GLU A 39 14.85 -6.76 -4.09
N LEU A 40 15.22 -5.54 -4.50
CA LEU A 40 14.65 -4.32 -3.94
C LEU A 40 13.39 -3.90 -4.71
N SER A 41 12.43 -3.36 -3.98
CA SER A 41 11.43 -2.46 -4.55
C SER A 41 12.08 -1.14 -4.97
N ILE A 42 11.41 -0.39 -5.85
CA ILE A 42 11.87 0.95 -6.23
C ILE A 42 11.93 1.93 -5.06
N TRP A 43 11.08 1.74 -4.05
CA TRP A 43 10.99 2.61 -2.89
C TRP A 43 12.05 2.25 -1.83
N GLU A 44 12.35 0.97 -1.68
CA GLU A 44 13.48 0.51 -0.85
C GLU A 44 14.80 1.04 -1.45
N ALA A 45 14.97 0.94 -2.77
CA ALA A 45 16.11 1.51 -3.48
C ALA A 45 16.18 3.04 -3.35
N LEU A 46 15.05 3.74 -3.51
CA LEU A 46 14.96 5.19 -3.30
C LEU A 46 15.41 5.57 -1.89
N GLY A 47 14.92 4.87 -0.87
CA GLY A 47 15.32 5.11 0.51
C GLY A 47 16.81 4.87 0.73
N LEU A 48 17.40 3.79 0.20
CA LEU A 48 18.84 3.55 0.30
C LEU A 48 19.66 4.71 -0.28
N CYS A 49 19.34 5.13 -1.51
CA CYS A 49 20.03 6.25 -2.17
C CYS A 49 19.92 7.55 -1.37
N LEU A 50 18.72 7.91 -0.91
CA LEU A 50 18.50 9.14 -0.13
C LEU A 50 19.28 9.15 1.19
N ASN A 51 19.56 7.97 1.75
CA ASN A 51 20.36 7.79 2.96
C ASN A 51 21.87 7.59 2.66
N GLY A 52 22.30 7.84 1.42
CA GLY A 52 23.72 7.82 1.04
C GLY A 52 24.30 6.43 0.78
N TYR A 53 23.46 5.40 0.66
CA TYR A 53 23.90 4.06 0.28
C TYR A 53 23.85 3.86 -1.24
N GLU A 54 24.83 3.13 -1.76
CA GLU A 54 24.81 2.70 -3.15
C GLU A 54 23.77 1.58 -3.35
N ILE A 55 22.89 1.75 -4.34
CA ILE A 55 21.94 0.72 -4.75
C ILE A 55 22.69 -0.41 -5.47
N GLN A 56 22.34 -1.68 -5.20
CA GLN A 56 23.08 -2.81 -5.76
C GLN A 56 23.00 -2.85 -7.29
N ALA A 57 24.08 -3.30 -7.94
CA ALA A 57 24.19 -3.32 -9.40
C ALA A 57 23.17 -4.23 -10.10
N ASN A 58 22.72 -5.31 -9.44
CA ASN A 58 21.69 -6.20 -9.95
C ASN A 58 20.34 -5.47 -10.10
N PHE A 59 20.00 -4.53 -9.20
CA PHE A 59 18.79 -3.72 -9.33
C PHE A 59 18.75 -2.95 -10.66
N TYR A 60 19.84 -2.28 -11.04
CA TYR A 60 19.93 -1.58 -12.34
C TYR A 60 20.02 -2.52 -13.53
N THR A 61 20.49 -3.75 -13.32
CA THR A 61 20.48 -4.79 -14.35
C THR A 61 19.04 -5.23 -14.64
N SER A 62 18.27 -5.55 -13.61
CA SER A 62 16.84 -5.88 -13.74
C SER A 62 16.04 -4.72 -14.33
N LEU A 63 16.35 -3.47 -13.92
CA LEU A 63 15.68 -2.30 -14.48
C LEU A 63 16.03 -2.08 -15.95
N LYS A 64 17.28 -2.35 -16.36
CA LYS A 64 17.69 -2.33 -17.77
C LYS A 64 16.93 -3.37 -18.59
N GLU A 65 16.79 -4.58 -18.06
CA GLU A 65 16.04 -5.65 -18.72
C GLU A 65 14.57 -5.27 -18.87
N ASP A 66 13.93 -4.77 -17.81
CA ASP A 66 12.54 -4.32 -17.85
C ASP A 66 12.31 -3.23 -18.90
N ILE A 67 13.11 -2.15 -18.88
CA ILE A 67 12.92 -1.04 -19.82
C ILE A 67 13.18 -1.45 -21.26
N THR A 68 14.18 -2.31 -21.51
CA THR A 68 14.51 -2.78 -22.86
C THR A 68 13.44 -3.73 -23.39
N ASN A 69 12.97 -4.67 -22.56
CA ASN A 69 11.91 -5.61 -22.93
C ASN A 69 10.56 -4.92 -23.21
N ARG A 70 10.34 -3.76 -22.59
CA ARG A 70 9.15 -2.92 -22.81
C ARG A 70 9.33 -1.87 -23.90
N GLU A 71 10.51 -1.78 -24.50
CA GLU A 71 10.86 -0.71 -25.44
C GLU A 71 10.63 0.70 -24.85
N GLY A 72 10.81 0.85 -23.53
CA GLY A 72 10.52 2.08 -22.79
C GLY A 72 9.03 2.38 -22.59
N ILE A 73 8.12 1.53 -23.05
CA ILE A 73 6.67 1.79 -23.03
C ILE A 73 6.02 1.22 -21.77
N TYR A 74 5.62 2.11 -20.86
CA TYR A 74 4.86 1.77 -19.65
C TYR A 74 3.35 2.07 -19.78
N ARG A 75 2.53 1.38 -18.97
CA ARG A 75 1.06 1.38 -19.10
C ARG A 75 0.41 2.56 -18.39
N THR A 76 1.11 3.20 -17.47
CA THR A 76 0.62 4.27 -16.60
C THR A 76 1.68 5.34 -16.39
N ALA A 77 1.26 6.59 -16.18
CA ALA A 77 2.15 7.69 -15.80
C ALA A 77 2.92 7.41 -14.51
N LEU A 78 2.29 6.69 -13.57
CA LEU A 78 2.89 6.32 -12.29
C LEU A 78 4.14 5.44 -12.46
N GLU A 79 4.14 4.51 -13.42
CA GLU A 79 5.32 3.68 -13.72
C GLU A 79 6.51 4.55 -14.18
N TYR A 80 6.29 5.45 -15.15
CA TYR A 80 7.34 6.40 -15.58
C TYR A 80 7.82 7.27 -14.42
N ALA A 81 6.88 7.85 -13.66
CA ALA A 81 7.20 8.79 -12.60
C ALA A 81 8.09 8.15 -11.52
N LYS A 82 7.79 6.91 -11.09
CA LYS A 82 8.61 6.18 -10.12
C LYS A 82 10.06 6.02 -10.60
N LEU A 83 10.25 5.63 -11.87
CA LEU A 83 11.59 5.48 -12.46
C LEU A 83 12.33 6.81 -12.52
N ILE A 84 11.67 7.87 -12.99
CA ILE A 84 12.27 9.21 -13.09
C ILE A 84 12.69 9.71 -11.70
N ILE A 85 11.84 9.55 -10.69
CA ILE A 85 12.14 9.94 -9.30
C ILE A 85 13.39 9.23 -8.81
N LEU A 86 13.43 7.89 -8.88
CA LEU A 86 14.59 7.12 -8.43
C LEU A 86 15.86 7.55 -9.17
N LEU A 87 15.82 7.61 -10.50
CA LEU A 87 16.99 7.95 -11.31
C LEU A 87 17.54 9.33 -10.96
N LYS A 88 16.66 10.32 -10.76
CA LYS A 88 17.08 11.67 -10.36
C LYS A 88 17.74 11.68 -8.98
N GLN A 89 17.13 11.02 -8.00
CA GLN A 89 17.70 10.99 -6.64
C GLN A 89 19.05 10.28 -6.60
N ASP A 90 19.23 9.26 -7.44
CA ASP A 90 20.48 8.51 -7.58
C ASP A 90 21.47 9.14 -8.59
N GLY A 91 21.22 10.38 -9.04
CA GLY A 91 22.13 11.12 -9.92
C GLY A 91 22.28 10.53 -11.32
N LYS A 92 21.37 9.65 -11.75
CA LYS A 92 21.27 9.10 -13.10
C LYS A 92 20.40 10.00 -14.00
N ASN A 93 20.61 9.88 -15.31
CA ASN A 93 19.89 10.71 -16.29
C ASN A 93 18.61 10.01 -16.80
N PRO A 94 17.40 10.41 -16.38
CA PRO A 94 16.15 9.82 -16.88
C PRO A 94 15.80 10.25 -18.32
N LYS A 95 16.51 11.23 -18.91
CA LYS A 95 16.33 11.66 -20.30
C LYS A 95 17.10 10.81 -21.30
N ASP A 96 18.04 10.01 -20.81
CA ASP A 96 18.80 9.04 -21.59
C ASP A 96 19.15 7.86 -20.69
N PHE A 97 18.14 7.07 -20.35
CA PHE A 97 18.30 5.87 -19.56
C PHE A 97 18.22 4.66 -20.49
N TYR A 98 19.38 4.09 -20.83
CA TYR A 98 19.52 3.01 -21.82
C TYR A 98 18.90 3.33 -23.19
N GLY A 99 19.01 4.58 -23.64
CA GLY A 99 18.48 5.03 -24.94
C GLY A 99 17.01 5.49 -24.90
N TYR A 100 16.38 5.49 -23.73
CA TYR A 100 14.99 5.94 -23.56
C TYR A 100 14.94 7.25 -22.78
N ASN A 101 14.15 8.21 -23.29
CA ASN A 101 13.85 9.46 -22.62
C ASN A 101 12.53 9.34 -21.85
N LEU A 102 12.61 8.86 -20.61
CA LEU A 102 11.44 8.61 -19.76
C LEU A 102 10.70 9.91 -19.42
N VAL A 103 11.43 11.02 -19.28
CA VAL A 103 10.85 12.35 -19.00
C VAL A 103 9.94 12.79 -20.14
N SER A 104 10.41 12.71 -21.38
CA SER A 104 9.60 13.06 -22.56
C SER A 104 8.41 12.12 -22.73
N MET A 105 8.59 10.82 -22.46
CA MET A 105 7.49 9.85 -22.51
C MET A 105 6.40 10.16 -21.48
N LEU A 106 6.77 10.59 -20.27
CA LEU A 106 5.82 11.02 -19.24
C LEU A 106 5.11 12.32 -19.63
N GLN A 107 5.86 13.30 -20.14
CA GLN A 107 5.31 14.59 -20.57
C GLN A 107 4.26 14.45 -21.68
N GLU A 108 4.42 13.45 -22.56
CA GLU A 108 3.51 13.15 -23.66
C GLU A 108 2.47 12.06 -23.33
N PHE A 109 2.38 11.63 -22.06
CA PHE A 109 1.48 10.55 -21.66
C PHE A 109 0.02 11.02 -21.59
N LYS A 110 -0.79 10.66 -22.59
CA LYS A 110 -2.17 11.17 -22.74
C LYS A 110 -3.08 10.98 -21.52
N ASN A 111 -3.01 9.85 -20.84
CA ASN A 111 -3.92 9.49 -19.74
C ASN A 111 -3.22 9.57 -18.38
N ILE A 112 -2.75 10.76 -18.00
CA ILE A 112 -1.88 10.96 -16.82
C ILE A 112 -2.48 10.42 -15.52
N ASP A 113 -3.80 10.50 -15.38
CA ASP A 113 -4.58 10.11 -14.21
C ASP A 113 -5.21 8.71 -14.36
N LYS A 114 -4.72 7.89 -15.30
CA LYS A 114 -5.18 6.49 -15.47
C LYS A 114 -5.06 5.66 -14.19
N SER A 115 -4.09 5.98 -13.33
CA SER A 115 -3.92 5.38 -12.00
C SER A 115 -4.61 6.18 -10.89
N GLY A 116 -5.61 6.99 -11.24
CA GLY A 116 -6.19 8.00 -10.37
C GLY A 116 -5.21 9.14 -10.08
N ILE A 117 -5.46 9.85 -8.97
CA ILE A 117 -4.66 10.99 -8.53
C ILE A 117 -3.17 10.63 -8.31
N ASN A 118 -2.85 9.36 -8.03
CA ASN A 118 -1.47 8.89 -7.93
C ASN A 118 -0.67 9.18 -9.20
N GLY A 119 -1.26 8.99 -10.37
CA GLY A 119 -0.61 9.33 -11.64
C GLY A 119 -0.25 10.82 -11.71
N VAL A 120 -1.15 11.69 -11.26
CA VAL A 120 -0.94 13.15 -11.24
C VAL A 120 0.14 13.54 -10.21
N ILE A 121 0.00 13.09 -8.97
CA ILE A 121 0.90 13.41 -7.86
C ILE A 121 2.34 12.98 -8.16
N PHE A 122 2.55 11.73 -8.57
CA PHE A 122 3.90 11.26 -8.86
C PHE A 122 4.48 11.92 -10.11
N SER A 123 3.65 12.29 -11.08
CA SER A 123 4.11 13.08 -12.23
C SER A 123 4.58 14.48 -11.82
N ILE A 124 3.94 15.11 -10.82
CA ILE A 124 4.43 16.37 -10.25
C ILE A 124 5.82 16.16 -9.68
N PHE A 125 6.03 15.14 -8.83
CA PHE A 125 7.35 14.86 -8.26
C PHE A 125 8.41 14.63 -9.33
N ALA A 126 8.09 13.84 -10.36
CA ALA A 126 9.00 13.51 -11.45
C ALA A 126 9.38 14.72 -12.32
N LEU A 127 8.52 15.74 -12.43
CA LEU A 127 8.66 16.86 -13.37
C LEU A 127 8.83 18.24 -12.69
N ILE A 128 8.92 18.31 -11.36
CA ILE A 128 8.89 19.59 -10.63
C ILE A 128 10.07 20.53 -10.97
N ASP A 129 11.22 19.93 -11.24
CA ASP A 129 12.50 20.55 -11.60
C ASP A 129 12.72 20.61 -13.13
N GLU A 130 11.78 20.08 -13.92
CA GLU A 130 11.90 20.08 -15.38
C GLU A 130 11.49 21.43 -15.98
N ASN A 131 12.37 21.95 -16.84
CA ASN A 131 12.02 23.04 -17.76
C ASN A 131 11.39 22.42 -18.99
N THR A 132 10.18 22.85 -19.32
CA THR A 132 9.36 22.24 -20.36
C THR A 132 8.85 23.30 -21.32
N ASP A 133 8.76 22.95 -22.60
CA ASP A 133 8.07 23.79 -23.58
C ASP A 133 6.58 23.82 -23.22
N ALA A 134 5.97 25.00 -23.30
CA ALA A 134 4.57 25.21 -22.93
C ALA A 134 3.59 24.32 -23.72
N ASP A 135 4.00 23.86 -24.90
CA ASP A 135 3.22 23.03 -25.82
C ASP A 135 3.23 21.53 -25.46
N THR A 136 4.11 21.07 -24.55
CA THR A 136 4.11 19.68 -24.06
C THR A 136 2.79 19.34 -23.37
N LEU A 137 2.30 18.09 -23.48
CA LEU A 137 0.99 17.74 -22.92
C LEU A 137 0.93 17.97 -21.41
N TRP A 138 1.98 17.61 -20.67
CA TRP A 138 2.06 17.78 -19.22
C TRP A 138 3.28 18.57 -18.77
N THR A 139 3.03 19.75 -18.22
CA THR A 139 3.98 20.54 -17.43
C THR A 139 3.61 20.47 -15.95
N LYS A 140 4.52 20.86 -15.04
CA LYS A 140 4.22 20.93 -13.61
C LYS A 140 3.06 21.87 -13.28
N GLU A 141 2.87 22.95 -14.04
CA GLU A 141 1.74 23.87 -13.90
C GLU A 141 0.42 23.23 -14.34
N LYS A 142 0.41 22.49 -15.47
CA LYS A 142 -0.78 21.76 -15.92
C LYS A 142 -1.17 20.65 -14.93
N LEU A 143 -0.17 19.97 -14.37
CA LEU A 143 -0.37 18.96 -13.33
C LEU A 143 -0.88 19.57 -12.02
N LEU A 144 -0.39 20.74 -11.61
CA LEU A 144 -0.92 21.46 -10.45
C LEU A 144 -2.40 21.80 -10.65
N VAL A 145 -2.77 22.34 -11.82
CA VAL A 145 -4.18 22.63 -12.13
C VAL A 145 -5.03 21.36 -12.01
N LEU A 146 -4.58 20.26 -12.60
CA LEU A 146 -5.30 18.98 -12.51
C LEU A 146 -5.39 18.47 -11.07
N LEU A 147 -4.31 18.56 -10.28
CA LEU A 147 -4.32 18.16 -8.87
C LEU A 147 -5.37 18.96 -8.09
N LEU A 148 -5.43 20.28 -8.28
CA LEU A 148 -6.41 21.13 -7.60
C LEU A 148 -7.87 20.75 -7.92
N GLU A 149 -8.15 20.20 -9.11
CA GLU A 149 -9.48 19.70 -9.47
C GLU A 149 -9.90 18.42 -8.73
N TYR A 150 -8.97 17.71 -8.09
CA TYR A 150 -9.28 16.54 -7.27
C TYR A 150 -9.68 16.89 -5.84
N GLN A 151 -9.40 18.09 -5.35
CA GLN A 151 -9.66 18.42 -3.95
C GLN A 151 -11.17 18.44 -3.67
N ASN A 152 -11.60 17.64 -2.70
CA ASN A 152 -12.98 17.61 -2.23
C ASN A 152 -13.29 18.81 -1.31
N GLU A 153 -14.57 19.06 -1.05
CA GLU A 153 -15.03 20.16 -0.18
C GLU A 153 -14.49 20.05 1.25
N ASP A 154 -14.28 18.82 1.74
CA ASP A 154 -13.69 18.53 3.04
C ASP A 154 -12.18 18.84 3.13
N GLY A 155 -11.57 19.23 2.01
CA GLY A 155 -10.16 19.57 1.89
C GLY A 155 -9.24 18.39 1.57
N GLY A 156 -9.75 17.15 1.64
CA GLY A 156 -8.99 15.96 1.30
C GLY A 156 -8.98 15.67 -0.20
N PHE A 157 -8.24 14.64 -0.57
CA PHE A 157 -8.05 14.18 -1.94
C PHE A 157 -8.46 12.72 -2.10
N PRO A 158 -9.28 12.39 -3.11
CA PRO A 158 -9.69 11.02 -3.39
C PRO A 158 -8.84 10.36 -4.49
N LEU A 159 -8.96 9.03 -4.63
CA LEU A 159 -8.33 8.31 -5.74
C LEU A 159 -8.88 8.76 -7.11
N ALA A 160 -10.19 9.00 -7.18
CA ALA A 160 -10.90 9.46 -8.36
C ALA A 160 -11.85 10.62 -8.00
N LYS A 161 -12.01 11.58 -8.92
CA LYS A 161 -12.92 12.72 -8.71
C LYS A 161 -14.32 12.23 -8.36
N GLY A 162 -14.92 12.83 -7.33
CA GLY A 162 -16.25 12.46 -6.82
C GLY A 162 -16.28 11.29 -5.84
N TRP A 163 -15.13 10.68 -5.51
CA TRP A 163 -15.04 9.70 -4.41
C TRP A 163 -14.72 10.40 -3.08
N GLY A 164 -14.90 9.68 -1.97
CA GLY A 164 -14.51 10.16 -0.65
C GLY A 164 -13.00 10.35 -0.53
N SER A 165 -12.61 11.35 0.27
CA SER A 165 -11.20 11.68 0.53
C SER A 165 -10.48 10.55 1.26
N ASP A 166 -9.23 10.30 0.83
CA ASP A 166 -8.35 9.27 1.36
C ASP A 166 -7.19 9.90 2.13
N ASN A 167 -6.76 9.27 3.23
CA ASN A 167 -5.74 9.83 4.12
C ASN A 167 -4.36 9.87 3.45
N ASP A 168 -3.94 8.77 2.81
CA ASP A 168 -2.63 8.68 2.14
C ASP A 168 -2.56 9.65 0.97
N LEU A 169 -3.59 9.66 0.11
CA LEU A 169 -3.63 10.52 -1.06
C LEU A 169 -3.70 12.00 -0.68
N SER A 170 -4.38 12.33 0.41
CA SER A 170 -4.40 13.70 0.95
C SER A 170 -3.02 14.12 1.45
N ALA A 171 -2.29 13.23 2.13
CA ALA A 171 -0.93 13.49 2.58
C ALA A 171 0.05 13.61 1.40
N MET A 172 -0.02 12.71 0.43
CA MET A 172 0.77 12.78 -0.80
C MET A 172 0.47 14.06 -1.61
N ALA A 173 -0.79 14.50 -1.63
CA ALA A 173 -1.17 15.77 -2.26
C ALA A 173 -0.58 16.98 -1.52
N VAL A 174 -0.54 16.98 -0.18
CA VAL A 174 0.19 18.01 0.60
C VAL A 174 1.66 18.04 0.19
N THR A 175 2.31 16.88 0.08
CA THR A 175 3.71 16.78 -0.39
C THR A 175 3.86 17.43 -1.76
N ALA A 176 3.00 17.13 -2.73
CA ALA A 176 3.04 17.72 -4.08
C ALA A 176 2.79 19.23 -4.10
N LEU A 177 1.77 19.69 -3.37
CA LEU A 177 1.42 21.11 -3.28
C LEU A 177 2.53 21.94 -2.62
N SER A 178 3.32 21.33 -1.73
CA SER A 178 4.41 22.02 -1.02
C SER A 178 5.55 22.50 -1.91
N TYR A 179 5.62 22.02 -3.16
CA TYR A 179 6.58 22.50 -4.17
C TYR A 179 6.10 23.74 -4.93
N PHE A 180 4.88 24.22 -4.66
CA PHE A 180 4.32 25.42 -5.29
C PHE A 180 4.06 26.55 -4.26
N PRO A 181 5.05 26.96 -3.43
CA PRO A 181 4.82 27.90 -2.32
C PRO A 181 4.42 29.31 -2.76
N LYS A 182 4.65 29.66 -4.04
CA LYS A 182 4.27 30.95 -4.63
C LYS A 182 2.89 30.94 -5.29
N ASP A 183 2.27 29.78 -5.45
CA ASP A 183 0.91 29.67 -5.99
C ASP A 183 -0.10 29.70 -4.84
N GLN A 184 -0.89 30.78 -4.77
CA GLN A 184 -1.83 30.99 -3.68
C GLN A 184 -2.93 29.91 -3.63
N LYS A 185 -3.35 29.36 -4.77
CA LYS A 185 -4.35 28.28 -4.82
C LYS A 185 -3.74 26.98 -4.28
N ALA A 186 -2.49 26.69 -4.63
CA ALA A 186 -1.77 25.56 -4.08
C ALA A 186 -1.62 25.66 -2.56
N VAL A 187 -1.23 26.83 -2.05
CA VAL A 187 -1.12 27.10 -0.60
C VAL A 187 -2.47 26.94 0.11
N THR A 188 -3.55 27.45 -0.48
CA THR A 188 -4.90 27.26 0.08
C THR A 188 -5.32 25.80 0.09
N ALA A 189 -5.10 25.05 -0.98
CA ALA A 189 -5.42 23.63 -1.06
C ALA A 189 -4.59 22.81 -0.05
N LEU A 190 -3.30 23.11 0.09
CA LEU A 190 -2.40 22.48 1.05
C LEU A 190 -2.93 22.65 2.48
N ASN A 191 -3.30 23.87 2.87
CA ASN A 191 -3.81 24.14 4.22
C ASN A 191 -5.15 23.46 4.52
N LYS A 192 -6.01 23.32 3.51
CA LYS A 192 -7.25 22.54 3.63
C LYS A 192 -6.96 21.05 3.85
N ALA A 193 -6.02 20.49 3.10
CA ALA A 193 -5.63 19.09 3.25
C ALA A 193 -4.95 18.82 4.60
N LEU A 194 -4.11 19.73 5.10
CA LEU A 194 -3.56 19.63 6.45
C LEU A 194 -4.66 19.64 7.52
N SER A 195 -5.68 20.50 7.36
CA SER A 195 -6.84 20.54 8.27
C SER A 195 -7.64 19.23 8.22
N PHE A 196 -7.86 18.70 7.01
CA PHE A 196 -8.48 17.39 6.81
C PHE A 196 -7.69 16.30 7.54
N LEU A 197 -6.39 16.17 7.29
CA LEU A 197 -5.53 15.14 7.89
C LEU A 197 -5.49 15.24 9.42
N SER A 198 -5.34 16.46 9.95
CA SER A 198 -5.38 16.71 11.39
C SER A 198 -6.69 16.22 12.01
N SER A 199 -7.84 16.42 11.34
CA SER A 199 -9.15 15.95 11.82
C SER A 199 -9.32 14.43 11.85
N LYS A 200 -8.44 13.68 11.18
CA LYS A 200 -8.46 12.20 11.15
C LYS A 200 -7.64 11.56 12.26
N LEU A 201 -6.83 12.35 12.97
CA LEU A 201 -6.13 11.88 14.16
C LEU A 201 -7.09 11.80 15.33
N ASP A 202 -7.19 10.61 15.92
CA ASP A 202 -7.90 10.39 17.16
C ASP A 202 -7.17 11.00 18.37
N SER A 203 -7.68 10.78 19.58
CA SER A 203 -7.07 11.29 20.80
C SER A 203 -5.71 10.68 21.13
N ASP A 204 -5.42 9.49 20.61
CA ASP A 204 -4.21 8.72 20.92
C ASP A 204 -3.12 8.88 19.84
N GLY A 205 -3.42 9.61 18.76
CA GLY A 205 -2.51 9.91 17.66
C GLY A 205 -2.55 8.90 16.51
N PHE A 206 -3.56 8.04 16.48
CA PHE A 206 -3.82 7.11 15.39
C PHE A 206 -4.65 7.78 14.30
N MET A 207 -4.38 7.39 13.05
CA MET A 207 -5.27 7.66 11.93
C MET A 207 -5.99 6.39 11.56
N TYR A 208 -7.31 6.41 11.66
CA TYR A 208 -8.16 5.30 11.28
C TYR A 208 -8.78 5.52 9.90
N TYR A 209 -8.84 4.46 9.12
CA TYR A 209 -9.68 4.38 7.93
C TYR A 209 -10.55 3.12 8.03
N GLN A 210 -11.87 3.31 8.04
CA GLN A 210 -12.86 2.23 8.23
C GLN A 210 -12.56 1.30 9.42
N ASN A 211 -12.17 1.90 10.56
CA ASN A 211 -11.83 1.21 11.83
C ASN A 211 -10.51 0.42 11.84
N SER A 212 -9.65 0.56 10.83
CA SER A 212 -8.27 0.05 10.88
C SER A 212 -7.30 1.20 11.00
N ASP A 213 -6.31 1.09 11.88
CA ASP A 213 -5.16 1.98 11.90
C ASP A 213 -4.12 1.55 10.87
N SER A 214 -3.23 2.47 10.50
CA SER A 214 -2.17 2.24 9.51
C SER A 214 -0.92 3.05 9.80
N SER A 215 0.22 2.37 9.89
CA SER A 215 1.55 3.00 9.96
C SER A 215 1.86 3.82 8.70
N GLU A 216 1.35 3.38 7.55
CA GLU A 216 1.56 3.99 6.25
C GLU A 216 0.87 5.34 6.16
N ASN A 217 -0.35 5.47 6.71
CA ASN A 217 -1.03 6.76 6.86
C ASN A 217 -0.18 7.76 7.66
N LEU A 218 0.33 7.35 8.82
CA LEU A 218 1.19 8.20 9.63
C LEU A 218 2.49 8.55 8.89
N SER A 219 3.08 7.58 8.20
CA SER A 219 4.29 7.75 7.41
C SER A 219 4.09 8.79 6.30
N GLN A 220 2.99 8.73 5.55
CA GLN A 220 2.70 9.71 4.50
C GLN A 220 2.49 11.11 5.07
N VAL A 221 1.81 11.26 6.21
CA VAL A 221 1.67 12.58 6.86
C VAL A 221 3.02 13.10 7.34
N ILE A 222 3.89 12.26 7.90
CA ILE A 222 5.26 12.65 8.28
C ILE A 222 6.06 13.13 7.07
N ILE A 223 5.99 12.42 5.94
CA ILE A 223 6.63 12.84 4.68
C ILE A 223 6.08 14.20 4.24
N ALA A 224 4.77 14.38 4.31
CA ALA A 224 4.10 15.61 3.92
C ALA A 224 4.51 16.82 4.77
N LEU A 225 4.54 16.65 6.10
CA LEU A 225 4.97 17.70 7.03
C LEU A 225 6.43 18.06 6.82
N SER A 226 7.31 17.06 6.74
CA SER A 226 8.75 17.25 6.55
C SER A 226 9.04 17.98 5.23
N THR A 227 8.39 17.53 4.13
CA THR A 227 8.53 18.19 2.81
C THR A 227 7.96 19.60 2.81
N ALA A 228 6.88 19.85 3.54
CA ALA A 228 6.30 21.18 3.68
C ALA A 228 7.14 22.12 4.57
N GLY A 229 8.15 21.62 5.27
CA GLY A 229 8.91 22.39 6.27
C GLY A 229 8.10 22.67 7.54
N ILE A 230 7.11 21.82 7.84
CA ILE A 230 6.29 21.91 9.03
C ILE A 230 6.89 20.98 10.09
N PRO A 231 7.23 21.47 11.29
CA PRO A 231 7.86 20.64 12.30
C PRO A 231 6.87 19.58 12.82
N LEU A 232 7.37 18.39 13.19
CA LEU A 232 6.52 17.28 13.66
C LEU A 232 5.80 17.56 15.00
N ASN A 233 6.24 18.58 15.73
CA ASN A 233 5.57 19.05 16.95
C ASN A 233 4.50 20.11 16.66
N ASP A 234 4.13 20.33 15.38
CA ASP A 234 2.98 21.16 15.03
C ASP A 234 1.72 20.68 15.75
N GLU A 235 1.13 21.57 16.51
CA GLU A 235 0.03 21.29 17.43
C GLU A 235 -1.18 20.68 16.73
N ARG A 236 -1.35 20.93 15.43
CA ARG A 236 -2.41 20.29 14.62
C ARG A 236 -2.23 18.77 14.60
N PHE A 237 -1.02 18.26 14.72
CA PHE A 237 -0.67 16.85 14.59
C PHE A 237 -0.13 16.21 15.89
N VAL A 238 -0.10 16.96 17.00
CA VAL A 238 0.23 16.43 18.33
C VAL A 238 -1.03 15.98 19.07
N ARG A 239 -0.99 14.78 19.66
CA ARG A 239 -2.08 14.20 20.46
C ARG A 239 -1.54 13.68 21.79
N GLN A 240 -2.11 14.14 22.91
CA GLN A 240 -1.64 13.80 24.26
C GLN A 240 -0.10 13.97 24.45
N GLY A 241 0.48 15.02 23.86
CA GLY A 241 1.92 15.29 23.93
C GLY A 241 2.80 14.36 23.10
N LYS A 242 2.22 13.49 22.25
CA LYS A 242 2.93 12.62 21.31
C LYS A 242 2.80 13.16 19.89
N THR A 243 3.90 13.15 19.16
CA THR A 243 3.96 13.43 17.72
C THR A 243 3.55 12.19 16.92
N LEU A 244 3.31 12.38 15.61
CA LEU A 244 3.10 11.25 14.68
C LEU A 244 4.30 10.28 14.66
N TYR A 245 5.52 10.81 14.79
CA TYR A 245 6.73 10.01 14.90
C TYR A 245 6.72 9.15 16.17
N ASP A 246 6.34 9.72 17.32
CA ASP A 246 6.27 8.97 18.57
C ASP A 246 5.25 7.83 18.46
N THR A 247 4.08 8.08 17.84
CA THR A 247 3.08 7.04 17.58
C THR A 247 3.61 5.98 16.62
N LEU A 248 4.22 6.39 15.50
CA LEU A 248 4.79 5.48 14.50
C LEU A 248 5.81 4.53 15.12
N ILE A 249 6.80 5.07 15.83
CA ILE A 249 7.86 4.29 16.48
C ILE A 249 7.28 3.41 17.60
N LYS A 250 6.46 3.98 18.50
CA LYS A 250 6.01 3.23 19.69
C LYS A 250 4.99 2.15 19.39
N LYS A 251 4.17 2.31 18.35
CA LYS A 251 3.02 1.42 18.07
C LYS A 251 3.28 0.43 16.95
N TYR A 252 4.08 0.80 15.96
CA TYR A 252 4.24 0.01 14.74
C TYR A 252 5.63 -0.60 14.58
N MET A 253 6.67 -0.01 15.18
CA MET A 253 8.01 -0.56 15.11
C MET A 253 8.15 -1.79 16.02
N THR A 254 8.73 -2.87 15.49
CA THR A 254 9.11 -4.06 16.26
C THR A 254 10.50 -3.89 16.90
N ASN A 255 10.90 -4.84 17.74
CA ASN A 255 12.24 -4.84 18.34
C ASN A 255 13.36 -5.05 17.31
N GLU A 256 13.01 -5.60 16.14
CA GLU A 256 13.89 -5.78 14.99
C GLU A 256 13.93 -4.55 14.07
N TYR A 257 13.31 -3.43 14.46
CA TYR A 257 13.22 -2.18 13.71
C TYR A 257 12.42 -2.26 12.40
N LEU A 258 11.58 -3.29 12.24
CA LEU A 258 10.63 -3.39 11.13
C LEU A 258 9.27 -2.82 11.54
N PHE A 259 8.43 -2.47 10.57
CA PHE A 259 7.14 -1.83 10.85
C PHE A 259 5.96 -2.72 10.46
N LYS A 260 4.92 -2.65 11.28
CA LYS A 260 3.63 -3.31 11.11
C LYS A 260 2.66 -2.39 10.37
N HIS A 261 1.77 -2.97 9.57
CA HIS A 261 0.67 -2.20 8.97
C HIS A 261 -0.25 -1.65 10.07
N SER A 262 -0.83 -2.54 10.88
CA SER A 262 -1.64 -2.23 12.04
C SER A 262 -0.91 -2.59 13.34
N ALA A 263 -1.19 -1.91 14.45
CA ALA A 263 -0.47 -2.12 15.72
C ALA A 263 -0.56 -3.57 16.25
N ASP A 264 -1.64 -4.29 15.92
CA ASP A 264 -1.94 -5.67 16.30
C ASP A 264 -1.39 -6.73 15.33
N GLN A 265 -0.74 -6.33 14.24
CA GLN A 265 -0.21 -7.22 13.22
C GLN A 265 1.30 -7.49 13.37
N ASN A 266 1.81 -8.38 12.52
CA ASN A 266 3.25 -8.56 12.33
C ASN A 266 3.82 -7.50 11.40
N ALA A 267 5.14 -7.29 11.49
CA ALA A 267 5.83 -6.42 10.54
C ALA A 267 5.71 -6.93 9.11
N ASN A 268 5.68 -6.02 8.14
CA ASN A 268 5.67 -6.36 6.72
C ASN A 268 6.51 -5.37 5.91
N ASN A 269 6.79 -5.75 4.67
CA ASN A 269 7.69 -5.00 3.80
C ASN A 269 7.14 -3.61 3.44
N ILE A 270 5.83 -3.48 3.17
CA ILE A 270 5.23 -2.21 2.77
C ILE A 270 5.25 -1.21 3.93
N ALA A 271 4.79 -1.62 5.11
CA ALA A 271 4.82 -0.77 6.30
C ALA A 271 6.25 -0.34 6.64
N THR A 272 7.22 -1.27 6.57
CA THR A 272 8.63 -0.98 6.81
C THR A 272 9.19 0.01 5.79
N GLU A 273 8.88 -0.18 4.51
CA GLU A 273 9.31 0.69 3.43
C GLU A 273 8.75 2.11 3.59
N GLN A 274 7.46 2.24 3.89
CA GLN A 274 6.81 3.54 4.07
C GLN A 274 7.34 4.27 5.30
N ALA A 275 7.52 3.56 6.41
CA ALA A 275 8.13 4.13 7.61
C ALA A 275 9.59 4.55 7.35
N TYR A 276 10.37 3.76 6.62
CA TYR A 276 11.74 4.11 6.26
C TYR A 276 11.82 5.40 5.42
N LEU A 277 10.93 5.57 4.44
CA LEU A 277 10.82 6.82 3.68
C LEU A 277 10.38 8.00 4.57
N ALA A 278 9.48 7.78 5.53
CA ALA A 278 9.06 8.80 6.47
C ALA A 278 10.21 9.25 7.37
N LEU A 279 10.95 8.32 7.95
CA LEU A 279 12.13 8.63 8.75
C LEU A 279 13.19 9.37 7.92
N THR A 280 13.36 8.97 6.65
CA THR A 280 14.24 9.68 5.69
C THR A 280 13.81 11.12 5.51
N ALA A 281 12.51 11.36 5.33
CA ALA A 281 11.96 12.70 5.19
C ALA A 281 12.24 13.56 6.44
N ILE A 282 12.22 12.99 7.64
CA ILE A 282 12.56 13.71 8.89
C ILE A 282 14.01 14.21 8.84
N ASN A 283 14.92 13.36 8.36
CA ASN A 283 16.35 13.66 8.36
C ASN A 283 16.75 14.68 7.28
N ILE A 284 16.19 14.55 6.07
CA ILE A 284 16.65 15.35 4.91
C ILE A 284 15.61 16.35 4.40
N GLY A 285 14.38 16.32 4.93
CA GLY A 285 13.31 17.23 4.59
C GLY A 285 12.56 16.92 3.30
N TYR A 286 12.82 15.80 2.62
CA TYR A 286 12.11 15.40 1.39
C TYR A 286 12.27 13.90 1.08
N VAL A 287 11.49 13.39 0.12
CA VAL A 287 11.63 12.02 -0.43
C VAL A 287 11.65 12.03 -1.95
N TYR A 288 10.62 12.59 -2.59
CA TYR A 288 10.43 12.38 -4.03
C TYR A 288 11.15 13.39 -4.94
N ALA A 289 11.37 14.61 -4.47
CA ALA A 289 12.13 15.64 -5.19
C ALA A 289 12.90 16.52 -4.21
N LYS A 290 14.07 17.01 -4.61
CA LYS A 290 14.90 17.84 -3.74
C LYS A 290 14.27 19.22 -3.57
N LYS A 291 14.13 19.70 -2.33
CA LYS A 291 13.64 21.05 -2.01
C LYS A 291 14.82 21.92 -1.60
N GLU A 292 15.30 22.75 -2.53
CA GLU A 292 16.31 23.75 -2.21
C GLU A 292 15.60 24.94 -1.52
N ASP A 293 15.80 25.06 -0.20
CA ASP A 293 15.34 26.11 0.74
C ASP A 293 13.98 25.90 1.48
N ILE A 294 14.03 25.83 2.83
CA ILE A 294 12.87 25.77 3.75
C ILE A 294 12.63 27.15 4.40
N ILE A 295 11.39 27.66 4.35
CA ILE A 295 10.92 28.84 5.10
C ILE A 295 9.84 28.36 6.10
N GLU A 296 10.08 28.51 7.41
CA GLU A 296 9.16 28.09 8.49
C GLU A 296 7.98 29.06 8.72
N PRO A 297 6.77 28.58 9.05
CA PRO A 297 5.72 29.36 9.71
C PRO A 297 5.43 28.93 11.17
N SER A 298 5.24 29.96 12.02
CA SER A 298 5.09 30.00 13.50
C SER A 298 3.81 29.38 14.10
N GLN A 299 3.94 28.74 15.29
CA GLN A 299 2.90 28.08 16.13
C GLN A 299 2.39 28.95 17.32
N THR A 300 1.21 28.63 17.89
CA THR A 300 0.87 28.87 19.33
C THR A 300 -0.31 27.99 19.86
N PRO A 301 -0.27 27.48 21.13
CA PRO A 301 -0.99 26.27 21.64
C PRO A 301 -2.08 26.50 22.70
N VAL A 302 -3.03 25.55 22.83
CA VAL A 302 -3.88 25.34 24.05
C VAL A 302 -4.21 23.85 24.29
N SER A 303 -4.39 23.48 25.57
CA SER A 303 -4.16 22.22 26.32
C SER A 303 -5.34 21.24 26.61
N SER A 304 -5.01 19.91 26.73
CA SER A 304 -5.37 18.80 27.68
C SER A 304 -6.84 18.56 28.20
N PRO A 305 -7.33 17.35 28.64
CA PRO A 305 -6.68 16.26 29.42
C PRO A 305 -7.12 14.75 29.21
N GLU A 306 -6.46 13.82 29.93
CA GLU A 306 -6.44 12.32 29.95
C GLU A 306 -7.55 11.58 30.75
N ILE A 307 -7.83 10.26 30.48
CA ILE A 307 -8.07 9.13 31.44
C ILE A 307 -7.72 7.73 30.82
N THR A 308 -7.16 6.83 31.66
CA THR A 308 -6.52 5.49 31.51
C THR A 308 -7.43 4.22 31.50
N HIS A 309 -6.96 3.06 30.96
CA HIS A 309 -6.85 1.72 31.63
C HIS A 309 -6.22 0.60 30.75
N GLU A 310 -5.74 -0.48 31.39
CA GLU A 310 -4.70 -1.49 31.01
C GLU A 310 -5.28 -2.96 30.88
N PRO A 311 -4.50 -4.06 30.59
CA PRO A 311 -4.74 -4.98 29.45
C PRO A 311 -4.83 -6.51 29.80
N VAL A 312 -5.00 -7.41 28.79
CA VAL A 312 -4.83 -8.89 28.92
C VAL A 312 -4.27 -9.57 27.64
N GLN A 313 -3.38 -10.58 27.81
CA GLN A 313 -2.59 -11.38 26.85
C GLN A 313 -3.19 -12.78 26.49
N THR A 314 -2.72 -13.46 25.40
CA THR A 314 -1.96 -14.77 25.39
C THR A 314 -1.97 -15.57 24.04
N GLU A 315 -1.04 -16.55 23.91
CA GLU A 315 -0.37 -17.21 22.75
C GLU A 315 -0.95 -18.56 22.18
N LYS A 316 -0.30 -19.11 21.12
CA LYS A 316 -0.53 -20.35 20.27
C LYS A 316 0.27 -21.61 20.76
N PRO A 317 0.00 -22.89 20.36
CA PRO A 317 0.74 -23.64 19.28
C PRO A 317 -0.01 -24.83 18.56
N GLU A 318 0.70 -25.71 17.80
CA GLU A 318 0.38 -26.48 16.54
C GLU A 318 0.47 -28.06 16.62
N GLN A 319 -0.35 -28.87 15.88
CA GLN A 319 -0.17 -30.36 15.64
C GLN A 319 -1.08 -31.01 14.53
N GLU A 320 -0.70 -32.20 14.00
CA GLU A 320 -1.25 -33.01 12.86
C GLU A 320 -2.78 -33.01 12.63
N GLU A 321 -3.21 -32.70 11.40
CA GLU A 321 -4.60 -32.30 11.12
C GLU A 321 -5.48 -33.41 10.49
N LYS A 322 -6.27 -34.08 11.34
CA LYS A 322 -7.53 -34.73 10.92
C LYS A 322 -8.47 -33.65 10.35
N LEU A 323 -9.35 -33.99 9.39
CA LEU A 323 -10.39 -33.03 8.96
C LEU A 323 -11.16 -32.59 10.20
N VAL A 324 -11.18 -31.28 10.46
CA VAL A 324 -11.83 -30.70 11.66
C VAL A 324 -13.27 -30.26 11.38
N PHE A 325 -13.86 -30.73 10.27
CA PHE A 325 -15.19 -30.31 9.84
C PHE A 325 -16.30 -31.12 10.55
N SER A 326 -17.24 -30.43 11.19
CA SER A 326 -18.37 -31.05 11.91
C SER A 326 -19.35 -31.79 10.99
N ASP A 327 -19.35 -31.46 9.71
CA ASP A 327 -20.17 -32.06 8.66
C ASP A 327 -19.38 -33.00 7.73
N GLU A 328 -18.19 -33.45 8.16
CA GLU A 328 -17.35 -34.42 7.44
C GLU A 328 -18.14 -35.66 6.97
N GLY A 329 -19.09 -36.15 7.77
CA GLY A 329 -19.92 -37.32 7.43
C GLY A 329 -20.91 -37.10 6.28
N MET A 330 -21.05 -35.87 5.76
CA MET A 330 -21.85 -35.55 4.58
C MET A 330 -21.05 -35.62 3.28
N ILE A 331 -19.73 -35.76 3.36
CA ILE A 331 -18.87 -35.93 2.19
C ILE A 331 -19.12 -37.32 1.62
N PHE A 332 -19.42 -37.42 0.31
CA PHE A 332 -19.52 -38.74 -0.32
C PHE A 332 -18.14 -39.40 -0.39
N ASP A 333 -18.10 -40.71 -0.12
CA ASP A 333 -16.86 -41.50 -0.01
C ASP A 333 -15.91 -41.28 -1.19
N GLU A 334 -16.44 -41.13 -2.41
CA GLU A 334 -15.66 -40.89 -3.64
C GLU A 334 -14.90 -39.56 -3.65
N TYR A 335 -15.34 -38.54 -2.90
CA TYR A 335 -14.68 -37.23 -2.80
C TYR A 335 -13.82 -37.08 -1.53
N TYR A 336 -13.94 -38.01 -0.58
CA TYR A 336 -13.36 -37.87 0.75
C TYR A 336 -11.83 -37.72 0.70
N GLU A 337 -11.16 -38.56 -0.09
CA GLU A 337 -9.70 -38.52 -0.24
C GLU A 337 -9.20 -37.23 -0.92
N ASP A 338 -9.94 -36.72 -1.88
CA ASP A 338 -9.58 -35.48 -2.56
C ASP A 338 -9.79 -34.28 -1.63
N ILE A 339 -10.87 -34.25 -0.85
CA ILE A 339 -11.10 -33.21 0.16
C ILE A 339 -10.02 -33.23 1.24
N ARG A 340 -9.63 -34.41 1.72
CA ARG A 340 -8.51 -34.57 2.66
C ARG A 340 -7.21 -34.02 2.06
N THR A 341 -6.95 -34.31 0.79
CA THR A 341 -5.78 -33.81 0.05
C THR A 341 -5.79 -32.29 -0.08
N ALA A 342 -6.95 -31.69 -0.38
CA ALA A 342 -7.12 -30.24 -0.48
C ALA A 342 -6.94 -29.56 0.88
N TYR A 343 -7.45 -30.15 1.95
CA TYR A 343 -7.30 -29.64 3.31
C TYR A 343 -5.83 -29.65 3.76
N ALA A 344 -5.14 -30.78 3.57
CA ALA A 344 -3.72 -30.92 3.91
C ALA A 344 -2.80 -29.95 3.13
N ARG A 345 -3.25 -29.46 1.97
CA ARG A 345 -2.55 -28.45 1.15
C ARG A 345 -3.03 -27.03 1.39
N SER A 346 -3.85 -26.81 2.42
CA SER A 346 -4.44 -25.51 2.75
C SER A 346 -5.26 -24.87 1.62
N LEU A 347 -5.73 -25.66 0.65
CA LEU A 347 -6.63 -25.21 -0.41
C LEU A 347 -8.01 -24.87 0.17
N ILE A 348 -8.43 -25.56 1.23
CA ILE A 348 -9.71 -25.37 1.90
C ILE A 348 -9.53 -25.12 3.39
N VAL A 349 -10.37 -24.26 3.98
CA VAL A 349 -10.34 -23.88 5.41
C VAL A 349 -11.73 -24.05 6.08
N GLY A 350 -12.81 -24.15 5.29
CA GLY A 350 -14.18 -24.24 5.80
C GLY A 350 -14.82 -22.88 6.15
N ASP A 351 -16.11 -22.90 6.45
CA ASP A 351 -16.87 -21.80 7.02
C ASP A 351 -17.10 -22.09 8.52
N GLY A 352 -16.21 -21.56 9.36
CA GLY A 352 -16.13 -21.97 10.76
C GLY A 352 -15.70 -23.44 10.88
N PHE A 353 -16.57 -24.27 11.45
CA PHE A 353 -16.34 -25.72 11.59
C PHE A 353 -17.02 -26.54 10.48
N GLU A 354 -17.65 -25.94 9.48
CA GLU A 354 -18.38 -26.67 8.43
C GLU A 354 -17.70 -26.54 7.07
N LEU A 355 -17.66 -27.65 6.31
CA LEU A 355 -17.22 -27.66 4.91
C LEU A 355 -18.36 -27.29 3.97
N ARG A 356 -19.58 -27.72 4.26
CA ARG A 356 -20.79 -27.70 3.43
C ARG A 356 -20.58 -28.42 2.09
N PRO A 357 -20.32 -29.75 2.09
CA PRO A 357 -19.87 -30.46 0.89
C PRO A 357 -20.91 -30.52 -0.23
N LEU A 358 -22.21 -30.57 0.11
CA LEU A 358 -23.31 -30.72 -0.85
C LEU A 358 -23.85 -29.39 -1.40
N ASP A 359 -23.44 -28.26 -0.81
CA ASP A 359 -23.90 -26.94 -1.22
C ASP A 359 -23.25 -26.52 -2.55
N ASN A 360 -24.01 -25.80 -3.37
CA ASN A 360 -23.48 -25.18 -4.58
C ASN A 360 -22.49 -24.06 -4.23
N LEU A 361 -21.39 -23.98 -4.99
CA LEU A 361 -20.42 -22.91 -4.83
C LEU A 361 -20.96 -21.59 -5.39
N THR A 362 -20.81 -20.54 -4.61
CA THR A 362 -20.88 -19.18 -5.15
C THR A 362 -19.63 -18.87 -5.98
N ARG A 363 -19.73 -17.93 -6.92
CA ARG A 363 -18.59 -17.47 -7.73
C ARG A 363 -17.46 -16.91 -6.87
N ALA A 364 -17.79 -16.24 -5.75
CA ALA A 364 -16.84 -15.76 -4.77
C ALA A 364 -16.01 -16.91 -4.15
N GLU A 365 -16.67 -17.96 -3.68
CA GLU A 365 -16.01 -19.12 -3.09
C GLU A 365 -15.18 -19.89 -4.13
N ALA A 366 -15.70 -20.02 -5.35
CA ALA A 366 -14.96 -20.60 -6.47
C ALA A 366 -13.67 -19.83 -6.76
N CYS A 367 -13.70 -18.49 -6.71
CA CYS A 367 -12.48 -17.68 -6.89
C CYS A 367 -11.44 -17.93 -5.80
N VAL A 368 -11.84 -18.20 -4.56
CA VAL A 368 -10.88 -18.53 -3.49
C VAL A 368 -10.20 -19.86 -3.74
N LEU A 369 -10.97 -20.87 -4.15
CA LEU A 369 -10.43 -22.18 -4.51
C LEU A 369 -9.47 -22.08 -5.70
N LEU A 370 -9.90 -21.42 -6.78
CA LEU A 370 -9.12 -21.25 -8.00
C LEU A 370 -7.86 -20.41 -7.77
N TYR A 371 -7.94 -19.35 -6.96
CA TYR A 371 -6.79 -18.53 -6.58
C TYR A 371 -5.70 -19.36 -5.91
N LYS A 372 -6.09 -20.19 -4.93
CA LYS A 372 -5.17 -21.05 -4.20
C LYS A 372 -4.64 -22.17 -5.08
N ALA A 373 -5.51 -22.79 -5.88
CA ALA A 373 -5.14 -23.85 -6.80
C ALA A 373 -4.14 -23.39 -7.87
N ALA A 374 -4.27 -22.15 -8.35
CA ALA A 374 -3.36 -21.53 -9.31
C ALA A 374 -2.08 -20.95 -8.68
N GLY A 375 -1.92 -21.00 -7.34
CA GLY A 375 -0.74 -20.48 -6.65
C GLY A 375 -0.57 -18.97 -6.80
N ILE A 376 -1.67 -18.22 -6.90
CA ILE A 376 -1.61 -16.77 -7.12
C ILE A 376 -1.24 -16.08 -5.79
N GLU A 377 -0.32 -15.11 -5.84
CA GLU A 377 0.12 -14.34 -4.66
C GLU A 377 -0.32 -12.86 -4.69
N ILE A 378 -1.18 -12.52 -5.64
CA ILE A 378 -1.74 -11.18 -5.82
C ILE A 378 -2.67 -10.85 -4.64
N ASN A 379 -2.14 -10.16 -3.64
CA ASN A 379 -2.89 -9.69 -2.47
C ASN A 379 -3.26 -8.21 -2.57
N ILE A 380 -3.60 -7.75 -3.78
CA ILE A 380 -4.09 -6.39 -4.04
C ILE A 380 -5.57 -6.45 -4.43
N PHE A 381 -6.35 -5.51 -3.92
CA PHE A 381 -7.70 -5.29 -4.41
C PHE A 381 -7.70 -4.13 -5.41
N ILE A 382 -8.14 -4.40 -6.62
CA ILE A 382 -8.40 -3.39 -7.64
C ILE A 382 -9.92 -3.29 -7.79
N PRO A 383 -10.55 -2.14 -7.48
CA PRO A 383 -11.97 -1.97 -7.70
C PRO A 383 -12.30 -2.12 -9.19
N ARG A 384 -12.79 -3.31 -9.58
CA ARG A 384 -13.12 -3.66 -10.97
C ARG A 384 -14.61 -3.77 -11.20
N PHE A 385 -15.31 -4.39 -10.25
CA PHE A 385 -16.72 -4.69 -10.34
C PHE A 385 -17.46 -3.95 -9.24
N LYS A 386 -18.60 -3.34 -9.57
CA LYS A 386 -19.39 -2.49 -8.66
C LYS A 386 -19.89 -3.27 -7.43
N ASP A 387 -20.16 -4.55 -7.61
CA ASP A 387 -20.67 -5.47 -6.60
C ASP A 387 -19.60 -6.28 -5.89
N VAL A 388 -18.32 -6.04 -6.19
CA VAL A 388 -17.20 -6.60 -5.44
C VAL A 388 -16.59 -5.46 -4.64
N GLN A 389 -16.91 -5.41 -3.35
CA GLN A 389 -16.49 -4.33 -2.46
C GLN A 389 -15.14 -4.65 -1.81
N PHE A 390 -14.29 -3.64 -1.68
CA PHE A 390 -13.02 -3.77 -0.94
C PHE A 390 -13.28 -4.29 0.47
N GLY A 391 -12.45 -5.24 0.92
CA GLY A 391 -12.59 -5.85 2.26
C GLY A 391 -13.64 -6.95 2.36
N SER A 392 -14.47 -7.19 1.33
CA SER A 392 -15.24 -8.43 1.28
C SER A 392 -14.25 -9.60 1.28
N TRP A 393 -14.54 -10.65 2.05
CA TRP A 393 -13.63 -11.78 2.24
C TRP A 393 -13.18 -12.41 0.90
N TYR A 394 -14.00 -12.31 -0.14
CA TYR A 394 -13.72 -12.81 -1.49
C TYR A 394 -13.04 -11.80 -2.44
N SER A 395 -12.99 -10.51 -2.07
CA SER A 395 -12.74 -9.40 -2.99
C SER A 395 -11.39 -9.51 -3.71
N LYS A 396 -10.31 -9.74 -2.97
CA LYS A 396 -8.97 -9.92 -3.55
C LYS A 396 -8.88 -11.14 -4.47
N TYR A 397 -9.54 -12.23 -4.12
CA TYR A 397 -9.48 -13.49 -4.88
C TYR A 397 -10.21 -13.34 -6.22
N ILE A 398 -11.37 -12.67 -6.22
CA ILE A 398 -12.09 -12.35 -7.45
C ILE A 398 -11.23 -11.50 -8.38
N ILE A 399 -10.60 -10.44 -7.86
CA ILE A 399 -9.76 -9.57 -8.67
C ILE A 399 -8.53 -10.31 -9.21
N ALA A 400 -7.86 -11.09 -8.38
CA ALA A 400 -6.70 -11.86 -8.78
C ALA A 400 -7.05 -12.91 -9.87
N CYS A 401 -8.14 -13.66 -9.71
CA CYS A 401 -8.59 -14.61 -10.72
C CYS A 401 -9.02 -13.92 -12.02
N TYR A 402 -9.63 -12.73 -11.93
CA TYR A 402 -9.99 -11.94 -13.11
C TYR A 402 -8.77 -11.42 -13.88
N LEU A 403 -7.79 -10.85 -13.18
CA LEU A 403 -6.59 -10.28 -13.81
C LEU A 403 -5.71 -11.35 -14.47
N ASN A 404 -5.74 -12.58 -13.95
CA ASN A 404 -5.04 -13.72 -14.54
C ASN A 404 -5.88 -14.43 -15.63
N GLY A 405 -7.05 -13.89 -15.99
CA GLY A 405 -7.89 -14.45 -17.06
C GLY A 405 -8.59 -15.77 -16.70
N ILE A 406 -8.45 -16.23 -15.45
CA ILE A 406 -9.00 -17.50 -14.96
C ILE A 406 -10.52 -17.47 -15.00
N ILE A 407 -11.13 -16.39 -14.48
CA ILE A 407 -12.59 -16.22 -14.47
C ILE A 407 -12.97 -14.81 -14.94
N ALA A 408 -14.01 -14.72 -15.77
CA ALA A 408 -14.50 -13.44 -16.28
C ALA A 408 -15.57 -12.83 -15.34
N GLY A 409 -15.78 -11.52 -15.44
CA GLY A 409 -16.99 -10.87 -14.93
C GLY A 409 -18.23 -11.33 -15.69
N ARG A 410 -19.41 -11.18 -15.09
CA ARG A 410 -20.68 -11.45 -15.78
C ARG A 410 -20.90 -10.44 -16.91
N ASP A 411 -20.54 -9.20 -16.64
CA ASP A 411 -20.42 -8.16 -17.64
C ASP A 411 -19.25 -7.21 -17.30
N LEU A 412 -19.23 -6.02 -17.92
CA LEU A 412 -18.18 -5.03 -17.74
C LEU A 412 -18.22 -4.31 -16.38
N VAL A 413 -19.33 -4.43 -15.65
CA VAL A 413 -19.65 -3.68 -14.43
C VAL A 413 -19.84 -4.60 -13.23
N PHE A 414 -20.37 -5.81 -13.41
CA PHE A 414 -20.76 -6.73 -12.34
C PHE A 414 -20.06 -8.08 -12.44
N PHE A 415 -19.70 -8.62 -11.26
CA PHE A 415 -19.14 -9.95 -11.12
C PHE A 415 -20.15 -10.99 -10.63
N GLU A 416 -21.14 -10.56 -9.85
CA GLU A 416 -22.13 -11.35 -9.12
C GLU A 416 -21.53 -12.36 -8.13
N PRO A 417 -20.78 -11.91 -7.10
CA PRO A 417 -20.01 -12.79 -6.20
C PRO A 417 -20.87 -13.85 -5.49
N TYR A 418 -22.12 -13.54 -5.19
CA TYR A 418 -23.03 -14.43 -4.47
C TYR A 418 -23.87 -15.35 -5.37
N SER A 419 -23.79 -15.20 -6.70
CA SER A 419 -24.47 -16.14 -7.61
C SER A 419 -23.71 -17.46 -7.67
N TYR A 420 -24.43 -18.56 -7.90
CA TYR A 420 -23.80 -19.86 -8.07
C TYR A 420 -23.02 -19.92 -9.39
N ILE A 421 -21.84 -20.53 -9.34
CA ILE A 421 -21.04 -20.80 -10.54
C ILE A 421 -21.54 -22.08 -11.22
N SER A 422 -21.69 -22.07 -12.54
CA SER A 422 -22.05 -23.27 -13.29
C SER A 422 -20.85 -24.21 -13.41
N ALA A 423 -21.11 -25.51 -13.52
CA ALA A 423 -20.05 -26.50 -13.70
C ALA A 423 -19.22 -26.23 -14.97
N PRO A 424 -19.79 -25.86 -16.13
CA PRO A 424 -19.00 -25.50 -17.30
C PRO A 424 -18.08 -24.28 -17.07
N GLU A 425 -18.56 -23.25 -16.37
CA GLU A 425 -17.76 -22.06 -16.09
C GLU A 425 -16.59 -22.36 -15.13
N PHE A 426 -16.82 -23.21 -14.14
CA PHE A 426 -15.78 -23.64 -13.22
C PHE A 426 -14.73 -24.52 -13.92
N VAL A 427 -15.16 -25.47 -14.76
CA VAL A 427 -14.28 -26.37 -15.51
C VAL A 427 -13.44 -25.59 -16.52
N GLU A 428 -14.02 -24.63 -17.23
CA GLU A 428 -13.27 -23.72 -18.11
C GLU A 428 -12.19 -22.94 -17.32
N SER A 429 -12.49 -22.54 -16.08
CA SER A 429 -11.50 -21.87 -15.22
C SER A 429 -10.35 -22.81 -14.85
N ILE A 430 -10.61 -24.09 -14.59
CA ILE A 430 -9.57 -25.09 -14.36
C ILE A 430 -8.75 -25.35 -15.62
N ASN A 431 -9.39 -25.53 -16.78
CA ASN A 431 -8.72 -25.74 -18.07
C ASN A 431 -7.73 -24.61 -18.36
N LYS A 432 -8.05 -23.35 -18.00
CA LYS A 432 -7.13 -22.23 -18.13
C LYS A 432 -5.95 -22.28 -17.15
N ILE A 433 -6.13 -22.82 -15.96
CA ILE A 433 -5.06 -22.98 -14.97
C ILE A 433 -4.13 -24.13 -15.36
N THR A 434 -4.69 -25.27 -15.79
CA THR A 434 -3.93 -26.50 -16.06
C THR A 434 -3.48 -26.63 -17.51
N ASN A 435 -4.04 -25.81 -18.41
CA ASN A 435 -3.91 -25.95 -19.86
C ASN A 435 -4.35 -27.35 -20.37
N MET A 436 -5.38 -27.92 -19.74
CA MET A 436 -6.02 -29.19 -20.13
C MET A 436 -7.36 -28.92 -20.84
N ASP A 437 -7.94 -29.96 -21.45
CA ASP A 437 -9.27 -29.93 -22.07
C ASP A 437 -10.21 -30.92 -21.34
N ILE A 438 -10.57 -30.57 -20.10
CA ILE A 438 -11.45 -31.39 -19.28
C ILE A 438 -12.88 -31.23 -19.76
N GLU A 439 -13.50 -32.32 -20.22
CA GLU A 439 -14.92 -32.37 -20.54
C GLU A 439 -15.74 -32.78 -19.31
N TYR A 440 -16.68 -31.92 -18.90
CA TYR A 440 -17.61 -32.20 -17.80
C TYR A 440 -19.06 -32.20 -18.30
N LYS A 441 -19.80 -33.28 -18.01
CA LYS A 441 -21.10 -33.55 -18.65
C LYS A 441 -22.29 -32.85 -18.00
N ASP A 442 -22.15 -32.34 -16.79
CA ASP A 442 -23.23 -31.59 -16.12
C ASP A 442 -23.13 -30.10 -16.43
N ASN A 443 -24.27 -29.50 -16.76
CA ASN A 443 -24.41 -28.08 -17.10
C ASN A 443 -25.10 -27.27 -15.98
N GLY A 444 -25.37 -27.90 -14.83
CA GLY A 444 -25.94 -27.27 -13.64
C GLY A 444 -24.93 -26.45 -12.82
N TYR A 445 -25.29 -26.15 -11.57
CA TYR A 445 -24.36 -25.54 -10.61
C TYR A 445 -23.51 -26.60 -9.95
N ILE A 446 -22.24 -26.28 -9.70
CA ILE A 446 -21.29 -27.25 -9.14
C ILE A 446 -21.34 -27.24 -7.61
N THR A 447 -21.41 -28.42 -7.00
CA THR A 447 -21.30 -28.58 -5.54
C THR A 447 -19.86 -28.41 -5.07
N ARG A 448 -19.67 -28.02 -3.81
CA ARG A 448 -18.34 -27.77 -3.25
C ARG A 448 -17.45 -29.01 -3.24
N GLN A 449 -17.97 -30.18 -2.88
CA GLN A 449 -17.18 -31.43 -2.90
C GLN A 449 -16.70 -31.79 -4.32
N THR A 450 -17.57 -31.60 -5.31
CA THR A 450 -17.24 -31.90 -6.72
C THR A 450 -16.19 -30.92 -7.24
N ALA A 451 -16.32 -29.63 -6.94
CA ALA A 451 -15.35 -28.62 -7.36
C ALA A 451 -13.96 -28.82 -6.74
N ILE A 452 -13.90 -29.17 -5.45
CA ILE A 452 -12.64 -29.50 -4.76
C ILE A 452 -12.00 -30.73 -5.39
N SER A 453 -12.79 -31.79 -5.63
CA SER A 453 -12.31 -33.02 -6.25
C SER A 453 -11.77 -32.78 -7.66
N LEU A 454 -12.44 -31.98 -8.49
CA LEU A 454 -11.93 -31.60 -9.81
C LEU A 454 -10.58 -30.88 -9.71
N ILE A 455 -10.43 -29.88 -8.82
CA ILE A 455 -9.14 -29.21 -8.60
C ILE A 455 -8.06 -30.22 -8.22
N VAL A 456 -8.37 -31.13 -7.29
CA VAL A 456 -7.40 -32.11 -6.79
C VAL A 456 -6.99 -33.10 -7.87
N GLN A 457 -7.94 -33.63 -8.62
CA GLN A 457 -7.68 -34.58 -9.70
C GLN A 457 -6.89 -33.94 -10.84
N SER A 458 -7.17 -32.69 -11.20
CA SER A 458 -6.51 -32.03 -12.34
C SER A 458 -5.11 -31.49 -12.03
N LEU A 459 -4.81 -31.12 -10.78
CA LEU A 459 -3.55 -30.46 -10.42
C LEU A 459 -2.63 -31.31 -9.55
N TYR A 460 -3.17 -32.29 -8.83
CA TYR A 460 -2.44 -32.96 -7.74
C TYR A 460 -2.44 -34.48 -7.81
N ARG A 461 -3.20 -35.07 -8.75
CA ARG A 461 -2.96 -36.44 -9.19
C ARG A 461 -2.30 -36.38 -10.57
N GLY A 462 -1.03 -36.80 -10.64
CA GLY A 462 -0.40 -37.06 -11.93
C GLY A 462 -1.13 -38.21 -12.62
N ASP A 463 -1.12 -38.23 -13.95
CA ASP A 463 -1.62 -39.34 -14.76
C ASP A 463 -1.06 -40.66 -14.22
N ASP A 464 -1.95 -41.54 -13.73
CA ASP A 464 -1.66 -42.97 -13.59
C ASP A 464 -1.54 -43.62 -14.97
#